data_AF-W1Y634-F1
#
_entry.id   AF-W1Y634-F1
#
_cell.length_a   1.000
_cell.length_b   1.000
_cell.length_c   1.000
_cell.angle_alpha   90.00
_cell.angle_beta   90.00
_cell.angle_gamma   90.00
#
_symmetry.space_group_name_H-M   'P 1'
#
loop_
_entity.id
_entity.type
_entity.pdbx_description
1 polymer ?
#
loop_
_entity_poly.entity_id
_entity_poly.type
_entity_poly.pdbx_seq_one_letter_code
_entity_poly.pdbx_strand_id
1 'polypeptide(L)' 'MAEEFMYQGKHVLIVYDDLSKQAVAYRELSLLLRRPPGREAFPGDVF' A
#
# COMPACT_ATOMS: atom_id res chain seq x y z
N MET A 1 -10.17 -11.17 2.10
CA MET A 1 -11.32 -11.51 1.23
C MET A 1 -10.88 -12.20 -0.05
N ALA A 2 -10.11 -11.55 -0.93
CA ALA A 2 -9.64 -12.20 -2.16
C ALA A 2 -8.77 -13.44 -1.91
N GLU A 3 -7.89 -13.38 -0.90
CA GLU A 3 -7.05 -14.51 -0.50
C GLU A 3 -7.86 -15.73 -0.04
N GLU A 4 -9.02 -15.55 0.57
CA GLU A 4 -9.87 -16.66 1.01
C GLU A 4 -10.31 -17.51 -0.18
N PHE A 5 -10.76 -16.86 -1.26
CA PHE A 5 -11.17 -17.54 -2.49
C PHE A 5 -9.97 -18.20 -3.19
N MET A 6 -8.78 -17.58 -3.14
CA MET A 6 -7.54 -18.16 -3.62
C MET A 6 -7.20 -19.46 -2.87
N TYR A 7 -7.26 -19.45 -1.54
CA TYR A 7 -6.99 -20.64 -0.71
C TYR A 7 -8.04 -21.75 -0.85
N GLN A 8 -9.24 -21.42 -1.32
CA GLN A 8 -10.28 -22.39 -1.71
C GLN A 8 -10.08 -22.96 -3.13
N GLY A 9 -8.98 -22.63 -3.81
CA GLY A 9 -8.67 -23.13 -5.16
C GLY A 9 -9.46 -22.45 -6.29
N LYS A 10 -10.06 -21.29 -6.04
CA LYS A 10 -10.83 -20.53 -7.05
C LYS A 10 -9.92 -19.50 -7.75
N HIS A 11 -10.29 -19.12 -8.96
CA HIS A 11 -9.67 -17.98 -9.66
C HIS A 11 -10.19 -16.66 -9.08
N VAL A 12 -9.30 -15.69 -8.92
CA VAL A 12 -9.60 -14.40 -8.28
C VAL A 12 -8.93 -13.27 -9.06
N LEU A 13 -9.64 -12.15 -9.18
CA LEU A 13 -9.12 -10.88 -9.69
C LEU A 13 -9.22 -9.83 -8.58
N ILE A 14 -8.17 -9.03 -8.41
CA ILE A 14 -8.15 -7.87 -7.51
C ILE A 14 -7.75 -6.65 -8.33
N VAL A 15 -8.48 -5.55 -8.16
CA VAL A 15 -8.20 -4.27 -8.79
C VAL A 15 -8.05 -3.23 -7.69
N TYR A 16 -6.96 -2.45 -7.78
CA TYR A 16 -6.72 -1.31 -6.90
C TYR A 16 -6.74 -0.04 -7.75
N ASP A 17 -7.67 0.86 -7.45
CA ASP A 17 -7.86 2.13 -8.16
C ASP A 17 -7.90 3.29 -7.15
N ASP A 18 -6.78 3.96 -6.85
CA ASP A 18 -5.43 3.78 -7.38
C ASP A 18 -4.42 3.60 -6.24
N LEU A 19 -3.31 2.93 -6.52
CA LEU A 19 -2.25 2.73 -5.52
C LEU A 19 -1.47 4.03 -5.22
N SER A 20 -1.57 5.04 -6.09
CA SER A 20 -0.93 6.34 -5.89
C SER A 20 -1.49 7.06 -4.66
N LYS A 21 -2.81 7.03 -4.46
CA LYS A 21 -3.47 7.60 -3.28
C LYS A 21 -3.13 6.83 -2.01
N GLN A 22 -2.98 5.51 -2.10
CA GLN A 22 -2.52 4.70 -0.96
C GLN A 22 -1.11 5.13 -0.53
N ALA A 23 -0.17 5.33 -1.47
CA ALA A 23 1.18 5.78 -1.16
C ALA A 23 1.18 7.15 -0.48
N VAL A 24 0.31 8.08 -0.91
CA VAL A 24 0.16 9.41 -0.27
C VAL A 24 -0.33 9.28 1.18
N ALA A 25 -1.33 8.43 1.44
CA ALA A 25 -1.80 8.18 2.80
C ALA A 25 -0.70 7.56 3.68
N TYR A 26 0.07 6.61 3.13
CA TYR A 26 1.19 5.98 3.86
C TYR A 26 2.31 6.98 4.16
N ARG A 27 2.56 7.91 3.24
CA ARG A 27 3.48 9.03 3.44
C ARG A 27 3.05 9.91 4.61
N GLU A 28 1.79 10.32 4.66
CA GLU A 28 1.27 11.16 5.75
C GLU A 28 1.45 10.49 7.12
N LEU A 29 1.09 9.21 7.23
CA LEU A 29 1.29 8.43 8.45
C LEU A 29 2.77 8.37 8.85
N SER A 30 3.65 8.10 7.88
CA SER A 30 5.09 8.01 8.13
C SER A 30 5.68 9.33 8.60
N LEU A 31 5.24 10.46 8.04
CA LEU A 31 5.66 11.80 8.45
C LEU A 31 5.14 12.16 9.85
N LEU A 32 3.88 11.83 10.17
CA LEU A 32 3.32 12.03 11.51
C LEU A 32 4.08 11.21 12.57
N LEU A 33 4.53 10.01 12.21
CA LEU A 33 5.37 9.15 13.05
C LEU A 33 6.85 9.51 13.02
N ARG A 34 7.24 10.60 12.34
CA ARG A 34 8.63 11.08 12.20
C ARG A 34 9.59 10.03 11.65
N ARG A 35 9.10 9.12 10.79
CA ARG A 35 9.97 8.23 10.03
C ARG A 35 10.81 9.04 9.05
N PRO A 36 12.09 8.69 8.83
CA PRO A 36 12.96 9.45 7.94
C PRO A 36 12.41 9.42 6.50
N PRO A 37 12.15 10.58 5.89
CA PRO A 37 11.66 10.65 4.51
C PRO A 37 12.79 10.48 3.49
N GLY A 38 12.45 9.89 2.34
CA GLY A 38 13.32 9.74 1.18
C GLY A 38 12.86 10.62 0.01
N ARG A 39 12.93 10.05 -1.21
CA ARG A 39 12.51 10.74 -2.45
C ARG A 39 11.04 11.14 -2.37
N GLU A 40 10.73 12.38 -2.78
CA GLU A 40 9.36 12.94 -2.79
C GLU A 40 8.62 12.83 -1.44
N ALA A 41 9.41 12.83 -0.35
CA ALA A 41 8.97 12.68 1.03
C ALA A 41 8.31 11.34 1.38
N PHE A 42 8.34 10.33 0.51
CA PHE A 42 7.88 8.98 0.83
C PHE A 42 8.84 8.27 1.81
N PRO A 43 8.34 7.37 2.66
CA PRO A 43 9.19 6.53 3.49
C PRO A 43 9.95 5.50 2.62
N GLY A 44 11.09 5.01 3.12
CA GLY A 44 11.94 4.08 2.38
C GLY A 44 11.33 2.69 2.13
N ASP A 45 10.26 2.34 2.85
CA ASP A 45 9.54 1.06 2.79
C ASP A 45 8.22 1.17 2.01
N VAL A 46 8.11 2.11 1.06
CA VAL A 46 6.96 2.26 0.16
C VAL A 46 6.92 1.21 -0.98
N PHE A 47 8.03 0.48 -1.19
CA PHE A 47 8.17 -0.64 -2.14
C PHE A 47 8.28 -1.96 -1.38
#